data_AF-A0A1M6EWG1-F1
#
_entry.id   AF-A0A1M6EWG1-F1
#
_cell.length_a   1.000
_cell.length_b   1.000
_cell.length_c   1.000
_cell.angle_alpha   90.00
_cell.angle_beta   90.00
_cell.angle_gamma   90.00
#
_symmetry.space_group_name_H-M   'P 1'
#
loop_
_entity.id
_entity.type
_entity.pdbx_description
1 polymer ?
#
loop_
_entity_poly.entity_id
_entity_poly.type
_entity_poly.pdbx_seq_one_letter_code
_entity_poly.pdbx_strand_id
1 'polypeptide(L)' 'MFETIPYDPELAQKARELLLEFQEKMREKDMNTNQMYQFQCYMNNLITAHSIQAKALEESVSGL' A
#
# COMPACT_ATOMS: atom_id res chain seq x y z
N MET A 1 -5.19 21.30 3.10
CA MET A 1 -5.69 19.99 2.65
C MET A 1 -4.47 19.23 2.19
N PHE A 2 -4.11 18.10 2.79
CA PHE A 2 -3.00 17.30 2.26
C PHE A 2 -3.44 16.79 0.90
N GLU A 3 -2.71 17.17 -0.16
CA GLU A 3 -2.95 16.62 -1.49
C GLU A 3 -2.66 15.12 -1.44
N THR A 4 -3.73 14.33 -1.37
CA THR A 4 -3.63 12.89 -1.53
C THR A 4 -3.39 12.62 -3.01
N ILE A 5 -2.29 11.95 -3.31
CA ILE A 5 -2.05 11.39 -4.65
C ILE A 5 -3.27 10.52 -4.99
N PRO A 6 -3.88 10.64 -6.18
CA PRO A 6 -4.97 9.75 -6.58
C PRO A 6 -4.57 8.29 -6.49
N TYR A 7 -5.53 7.41 -6.21
CA TYR A 7 -5.25 5.98 -6.26
C TYR A 7 -4.96 5.57 -7.70
N ASP A 8 -3.79 4.94 -7.89
CA ASP A 8 -3.37 4.35 -9.14
C ASP A 8 -3.10 2.86 -8.88
N PRO A 9 -3.81 1.94 -9.56
CA PRO A 9 -3.66 0.51 -9.33
C PRO A 9 -2.30 -0.04 -9.75
N GLU A 10 -1.65 0.52 -10.78
CA GLU A 10 -0.32 0.08 -11.21
C GLU A 10 0.75 0.52 -10.22
N LEU A 11 0.66 1.76 -9.73
CA LEU A 11 1.55 2.28 -8.69
C LEU A 11 1.37 1.50 -7.38
N ALA A 12 0.12 1.20 -7.01
CA ALA A 12 -0.20 0.41 -5.84
C ALA A 12 0.41 -1.00 -5.92
N GLN A 13 0.31 -1.65 -7.09
CA GLN A 13 0.91 -2.96 -7.32
C GLN A 13 2.44 -2.92 -7.22
N LYS A 14 3.08 -1.97 -7.90
CA LYS A 14 4.54 -1.76 -7.81
C LYS A 14 5.00 -1.49 -6.38
N ALA A 15 4.24 -0.72 -5.61
CA ALA A 15 4.55 -0.46 -4.21
C ALA A 15 4.49 -1.74 -3.36
N ARG A 16 3.51 -2.62 -3.59
CA ARG A 16 3.43 -3.92 -2.90
C ARG A 16 4.61 -4.84 -3.25
N GLU A 17 5.02 -4.87 -4.51
CA GLU A 17 6.20 -5.62 -4.98
C GLU A 17 7.48 -5.11 -4.32
N LEU A 18 7.70 -3.79 -4.31
CA LEU A 18 8.86 -3.18 -3.65
C LEU A 18 8.91 -3.47 -2.14
N LEU A 19 7.75 -3.49 -1.47
CA LEU A 19 7.66 -3.84 -0.06
C LEU A 19 8.05 -5.30 0.21
N LEU A 20 7.69 -6.22 -0.70
CA LEU A 20 8.10 -7.63 -0.63
C LEU A 20 9.61 -7.78 -0.84
N GLU A 21 10.18 -7.18 -1.89
CA GLU A 21 11.63 -7.21 -2.13
C GLU A 21 12.42 -6.62 -0.96
N PHE A 22 11.91 -5.53 -0.38
CA PHE A 22 12.52 -4.91 0.78
C PHE A 22 12.52 -5.85 1.98
N GLN A 23 11.40 -6.55 2.24
CA GLN A 23 11.33 -7.53 3.32
C GLN A 23 12.35 -8.66 3.14
N GLU A 24 12.52 -9.17 1.92
CA GLU A 24 13.52 -10.21 1.60
C GLU A 24 14.95 -9.72 1.87
N LYS A 25 15.31 -8.54 1.36
CA LYS A 25 16.64 -7.92 1.59
C LYS A 25 16.92 -7.66 3.07
N MET A 26 15.89 -7.36 3.86
CA MET A 26 16.03 -7.10 5.29
C MET A 26 16.18 -8.40 6.09
N ARG A 27 15.53 -9.48 5.66
CA ARG A 27 15.72 -10.83 6.21
C ARG A 27 17.15 -11.32 6.00
N GLU A 28 17.74 -11.07 4.83
CA GLU A 28 19.14 -11.40 4.53
C GLU A 28 20.15 -10.66 5.42
N LYS A 29 19.78 -9.47 5.92
CA LYS A 29 20.62 -8.63 6.79
C LYS A 29 20.47 -8.95 8.29
N ASP A 30 19.77 -10.01 8.64
CA ASP A 30 19.47 -10.42 10.02
C ASP A 30 18.82 -9.30 10.87
N MET A 31 18.10 -8.40 10.20
CA MET A 31 17.32 -7.34 10.85
C MET A 31 16.06 -7.94 11.47
N ASN A 32 15.49 -7.26 12.48
CA ASN A 32 14.31 -7.72 13.20
C ASN A 32 13.13 -8.01 12.25
N THR A 33 12.98 -9.29 11.89
CA THR A 33 12.03 -9.76 10.87
C THR A 33 10.57 -9.51 11.27
N ASN A 34 10.27 -9.53 12.57
CA ASN A 34 8.94 -9.23 13.09
C ASN A 34 8.56 -7.76 12.91
N GLN A 35 9.46 -6.83 13.23
CA GLN A 35 9.21 -5.40 13.02
C GLN A 35 9.05 -5.07 11.53
N MET A 36 9.84 -5.71 10.66
CA MET A 36 9.71 -5.51 9.22
C MET A 36 8.42 -6.08 8.64
N TYR A 37 8.00 -7.25 9.12
CA TYR A 37 6.71 -7.81 8.76
C TYR A 37 5.55 -6.89 9.19
N GLN A 38 5.59 -6.36 10.41
CA GLN A 38 4.58 -5.41 10.90
C GLN A 38 4.53 -4.13 10.05
N PHE A 39 5.68 -3.56 9.71
CA PHE A 39 5.78 -2.40 8.82
C PHE A 39 5.16 -2.68 7.44
N GLN A 40 5.50 -3.82 6.85
CA GLN A 40 4.96 -4.23 5.56
C GLN A 40 3.43 -4.40 5.62
N CYS A 41 2.91 -5.09 6.64
CA CYS A 41 1.46 -5.23 6.84
C CYS A 41 0.77 -3.87 6.96
N TYR A 42 1.36 -2.93 7.73
CA TYR A 42 0.82 -1.59 7.88
C TYR A 42 0.76 -0.85 6.54
N MET A 43 1.84 -0.83 5.77
CA MET A 43 1.87 -0.20 4.44
C MET A 43 0.87 -0.85 3.48
N ASN A 44 0.78 -2.18 3.48
CA ASN A 44 -0.15 -2.93 2.65
C ASN A 44 -1.62 -2.58 2.97
N ASN A 45 -1.94 -2.39 4.25
CA ASN A 45 -3.26 -1.97 4.70
C ASN A 45 -3.59 -0.53 4.27
N LEU A 46 -2.62 0.38 4.31
CA LEU A 46 -2.81 1.75 3.83
C LEU A 46 -3.11 1.80 2.33
N ILE A 47 -2.37 1.03 1.51
CA ILE A 47 -2.62 0.94 0.07
C ILE A 47 -4.03 0.39 -0.20
N THR A 48 -4.45 -0.62 0.56
CA THR A 48 -5.80 -1.20 0.45
C THR A 48 -6.88 -0.20 0.86
N ALA A 49 -6.69 0.54 1.96
CA ALA A 49 -7.64 1.57 2.39
C ALA A 49 -7.80 2.66 1.33
N HIS A 50 -6.71 3.08 0.71
CA HIS A 50 -6.73 4.06 -0.37
C HIS A 50 -7.48 3.55 -1.61
N SER A 51 -7.31 2.28 -1.97
CA SER A 51 -8.08 1.63 -3.04
C SER A 51 -9.59 1.62 -2.77
N ILE A 52 -9.98 1.27 -1.54
CA ILE A 52 -11.39 1.26 -1.12
C ILE A 52 -11.99 2.67 -1.19
N GLN A 53 -11.25 3.68 -0.72
CA GLN A 53 -11.70 5.07 -0.78
C GLN A 53 -11.89 5.55 -2.21
N ALA A 54 -10.95 5.23 -3.11
CA ALA A 54 -11.07 5.60 -4.53
C ALA A 54 -12.28 4.94 -5.19
N LYS A 55 -12.50 3.65 -4.94
CA LYS A 55 -13.67 2.93 -5.44
C LYS A 55 -14.99 3.53 -4.93
N ALA A 56 -15.06 3.85 -3.64
CA ALA A 56 -16.25 4.49 -3.06
C ALA A 56 -16.53 5.87 -3.69
N LEU A 57 -15.48 6.63 -4.03
CA LEU A 57 -15.61 7.91 -4.72
C LEU A 57 -16.15 7.71 -6.15
N GLU A 58 -15.61 6.75 -6.92
CA GLU A 58 -16.10 6.41 -8.26
C GLU A 58 -17.58 6.00 -8.26
N GLU A 59 -18.00 5.17 -7.29
CA GLU A 59 -19.39 4.75 -7.11
C GLU A 59 -20.31 5.94 -6.77
N SER A 60 -19.84 6.88 -5.94
CA SER A 60 -20.61 8.08 -5.57
C SER A 60 -20.82 9.04 -6.74
N VAL A 61 -19.87 9.10 -7.68
CA VAL A 61 -19.94 9.96 -8.87
C VAL A 61 -20.76 9.33 -9.99
N SER A 62 -20.76 7.99 -10.10
CA SER A 62 -21.48 7.26 -11.16
C SER A 62 -22.99 7.09 -10.91
N GLY A 63 -23.47 7.45 -9.71
CA GLY A 63 -24.88 7.37 -9.33
C GLY A 63 -25.73 8.62 -9.61
N LEU A 64 -25.17 9.62 -10.32
CA LEU A 64 -25.83 10.84 -10.80
C LEU A 64 -26.06 10.77 -12.32
#